data_AF-A0A7Y0X3Z6-F1
#
_entry.id   AF-A0A7Y0X3Z6-F1
#
_cell.length_a   1.000
_cell.length_b   1.000
_cell.length_c   1.000
_cell.angle_alpha   90.00
_cell.angle_beta   90.00
_cell.angle_gamma   90.00
#
_symmetry.space_group_name_H-M   'P 1'
#
loop_
_entity.id
_entity.type
_entity.pdbx_description
1 polymer ?
#
loop_
_entity_poly.entity_id
_entity_poly.type
_entity_poly.pdbx_seq_one_letter_code
_entity_poly.pdbx_strand_id
1 'polypeptide(L)' 'MRQFSAIALAVVTLILSQTTTARNAKMLGDISLVQPIQGDPNVDIKLARIGWHLFRDPQLSSNGNVSCATCHNLQTNG' A
#
# COMPACT_ATOMS: atom_id res chain seq x y z
N MET A 1 3.38 -42.34 -43.54
CA MET A 1 3.61 -42.10 -42.09
C MET A 1 4.74 -41.11 -41.74
N ARG A 2 5.55 -40.60 -42.69
CA ARG A 2 6.66 -39.66 -42.37
C ARG A 2 6.28 -38.17 -42.42
N GLN A 3 5.15 -37.81 -43.03
CA GLN A 3 4.77 -36.40 -43.25
C GLN A 3 3.99 -35.78 -42.07
N PHE A 4 3.24 -36.58 -41.31
CA PHE A 4 2.57 -36.12 -40.08
C PHE A 4 3.57 -35.75 -38.97
N SER A 5 4.80 -36.29 -39.02
CA SER A 5 5.87 -35.99 -38.06
C SER A 5 6.52 -34.62 -38.29
N ALA A 6 6.53 -34.10 -39.52
CA ALA A 6 7.18 -32.83 -39.83
C ALA A 6 6.32 -31.63 -39.41
N ILE A 7 5.00 -31.74 -39.55
CA ILE A 7 4.04 -30.69 -39.16
C ILE A 7 3.99 -30.54 -37.63
N ALA A 8 3.99 -31.66 -36.90
CA ALA A 8 4.05 -31.65 -35.44
C ALA A 8 5.32 -30.97 -34.91
N LEU A 9 6.47 -31.19 -35.56
CA LEU A 9 7.74 -30.59 -35.14
C LEU A 9 7.79 -29.08 -35.41
N ALA A 10 7.22 -28.61 -36.54
CA ALA A 10 7.17 -27.20 -36.90
C ALA A 10 6.21 -26.38 -36.00
N VAL A 11 5.11 -26.98 -35.55
CA VAL A 11 4.18 -26.32 -34.62
C VAL A 11 4.79 -26.21 -33.22
N VAL A 12 5.53 -27.23 -32.77
CA VAL A 12 6.25 -27.20 -31.48
C VAL A 12 7.30 -26.08 -31.50
N THR A 13 8.11 -25.94 -32.56
CA THR A 13 9.13 -24.88 -32.61
C THR A 13 8.54 -23.46 -32.70
N LEU A 14 7.38 -23.30 -33.36
CA LEU A 14 6.67 -22.02 -33.42
C LEU A 14 6.07 -21.63 -32.06
N ILE A 15 5.56 -22.59 -31.28
CA ILE A 15 5.03 -22.34 -29.93
C ILE A 15 6.15 -21.97 -28.95
N LEU A 16 7.34 -22.58 -29.06
CA LEU A 16 8.49 -22.24 -28.21
C LEU A 16 9.13 -20.88 -28.52
N SER A 17 8.86 -20.27 -29.68
CA SER A 17 9.49 -19.00 -30.08
C SER A 17 8.74 -17.76 -29.58
N GLN A 18 7.53 -17.90 -29.03
CA GLN A 18 6.68 -16.75 -28.66
C GLN A 18 6.89 -16.23 -27.23
N THR A 19 7.72 -16.86 -26.41
CA THR A 19 7.78 -16.56 -24.96
C THR A 19 8.88 -15.58 -24.53
N THR A 20 9.74 -15.09 -25.43
CA THR A 20 10.94 -14.31 -25.03
C THR A 20 10.89 -12.81 -25.33
N THR A 21 9.94 -12.29 -26.11
CA THR A 21 9.92 -10.84 -26.46
C THR A 21 9.15 -9.96 -25.46
N ALA A 22 8.40 -10.54 -24.52
CA ALA A 22 7.58 -9.78 -23.56
C ALA A 22 8.29 -9.49 -22.20
N ARG A 23 9.60 -9.71 -22.07
CA ARG A 23 10.32 -9.57 -20.79
C ARG A 23 11.06 -8.24 -20.57
N ASN A 24 10.88 -7.23 -21.42
CA ASN A 24 11.60 -5.95 -21.28
C ASN A 24 10.79 -4.81 -20.62
N ALA A 25 9.56 -5.04 -20.15
CA ALA A 25 8.76 -4.00 -19.49
C ALA A 25 8.95 -3.90 -17.96
N LYS A 26 9.77 -4.76 -17.34
CA LYS A 26 9.89 -4.87 -15.87
C LYS A 26 11.17 -4.21 -15.30
N MET A 27 11.86 -3.38 -16.07
CA MET A 27 13.15 -2.81 -15.69
C MET A 27 13.22 -1.29 -15.92
N LEU A 28 12.14 -0.57 -15.67
CA LEU A 28 12.26 0.80 -15.19
C LEU A 28 11.93 0.72 -13.70
N GLY A 29 12.97 0.85 -12.88
CA GLY A 29 12.89 0.73 -11.44
C GLY A 29 11.76 1.59 -10.88
N ASP A 30 10.93 0.94 -10.08
CA ASP A 30 10.02 1.51 -9.12
C ASP A 30 10.79 2.55 -8.27
N ILE A 31 10.83 3.81 -8.73
CA ILE A 31 11.12 4.92 -7.84
C ILE A 31 9.82 5.14 -7.07
N SER A 32 9.62 4.32 -6.04
CA SER A 32 8.51 4.48 -5.11
C SER A 32 8.82 5.67 -4.21
N LEU A 33 8.35 6.86 -4.62
CA LEU A 33 8.53 8.11 -3.89
C LEU A 33 7.84 8.11 -2.52
N VAL A 34 6.90 7.18 -2.30
CA VAL A 34 6.11 7.07 -1.08
C VAL A 34 5.87 5.61 -0.76
N GLN A 35 6.14 5.25 0.49
CA GLN A 35 5.85 3.92 1.02
C GLN A 35 4.44 3.89 1.62
N PRO A 36 3.69 2.78 1.47
CA PRO A 36 2.45 2.60 2.18
C PRO A 36 2.65 2.62 3.69
N ILE A 37 1.66 3.15 4.42
CA ILE A 37 1.61 3.06 5.88
C ILE A 37 1.52 1.58 6.27
N GLN A 38 2.39 1.17 7.17
CA GLN A 38 2.54 -0.23 7.58
C GLN A 38 1.60 -0.57 8.73
N GLY A 39 0.69 -1.53 8.51
CA GLY A 39 -0.04 -2.28 9.52
C GLY A 39 -0.77 -1.48 10.62
N ASP A 40 -1.33 -2.22 11.57
CA ASP A 40 -1.89 -1.62 12.79
C ASP A 40 -0.78 -1.51 13.85
N PRO A 41 -0.65 -0.36 14.53
CA PRO A 41 0.34 -0.21 15.59
C PRO A 41 -0.01 -1.11 16.78
N ASN A 42 1.01 -1.65 17.45
CA ASN A 42 0.83 -2.24 18.77
C ASN A 42 0.61 -1.11 19.79
N VAL A 43 -0.61 -1.00 20.30
CA VAL A 43 -1.04 0.11 21.17
C VAL A 43 -1.58 -0.42 22.49
N ASP A 44 -1.15 0.17 23.60
CA ASP A 44 -1.85 0.03 24.87
C ASP A 44 -3.19 0.77 24.80
N ILE A 45 -4.26 0.00 24.64
CA ILE A 45 -5.63 0.51 24.50
C ILE A 45 -6.09 1.30 25.73
N LYS A 46 -5.62 0.96 26.94
CA LYS A 46 -5.99 1.69 28.15
C LYS A 46 -5.37 3.08 28.14
N LEU A 47 -4.09 3.16 27.78
CA LEU A 47 -3.39 4.45 27.65
C LEU A 47 -3.97 5.28 26.49
N ALA A 48 -4.24 4.66 25.34
CA ALA A 48 -4.84 5.34 24.20
C ALA A 48 -6.21 5.93 24.53
N ARG A 49 -7.02 5.24 25.36
CA ARG A 49 -8.30 5.78 25.84
C ARG A 49 -8.12 7.02 26.69
N ILE A 50 -7.13 7.03 27.60
CA ILE A 50 -6.81 8.22 28.40
C ILE A 50 -6.40 9.38 27.47
N GLY A 51 -5.49 9.12 26.53
CA GLY A 51 -5.09 10.10 25.52
C GLY A 51 -6.28 10.65 24.71
N TRP A 52 -7.24 9.79 24.35
CA TRP A 52 -8.45 10.19 23.64
C TRP A 52 -9.37 11.12 24.43
N HIS A 53 -9.39 11.01 25.76
CA HIS A 53 -10.10 11.98 26.61
C HIS A 53 -9.33 13.30 26.68
N LEU A 54 -8.02 13.24 26.95
CA LEU A 54 -7.17 14.43 27.07
C LEU A 54 -7.11 15.24 25.78
N PHE A 55 -7.06 14.60 24.61
CA PHE A 55 -7.05 15.26 23.29
C PHE A 55 -8.24 16.20 23.09
N ARG A 56 -9.38 15.90 23.72
CA ARG A 56 -10.64 16.64 23.62
C ARG A 56 -10.95 17.46 24.88
N ASP A 57 -10.05 17.50 25.85
CA ASP A 57 -10.28 18.21 27.10
C ASP A 57 -9.81 19.67 26.98
N PRO A 58 -10.73 20.65 26.95
CA PRO A 58 -10.36 22.05 26.85
C PRO A 58 -9.83 22.62 28.18
N GLN A 59 -9.99 21.93 29.30
CA GLN A 59 -9.42 22.37 30.59
C GLN A 59 -7.90 22.26 30.65
N LEU A 60 -7.29 21.59 29.66
CA LEU A 60 -5.84 21.58 29.49
C LEU A 60 -5.29 22.93 28.97
N SER A 61 -6.14 23.81 28.42
CA SER A 61 -5.74 25.19 28.13
C SER A 61 -5.95 26.11 29.33
N SER A 62 -5.11 27.15 29.43
CA SER A 62 -5.16 28.13 30.54
C SER A 62 -6.49 28.89 30.65
N ASN A 63 -7.25 28.97 29.55
CA ASN A 63 -8.54 29.64 29.49
C ASN A 63 -9.74 28.66 29.44
N GLY A 64 -9.50 27.34 29.50
CA GLY A 64 -10.55 26.33 29.52
C GLY A 64 -11.37 26.19 28.23
N ASN A 65 -10.94 26.79 27.12
CA ASN A 65 -11.72 26.90 25.88
C ASN A 65 -11.09 26.18 24.68
N VAL A 66 -9.85 25.70 24.80
CA VAL A 66 -9.10 25.13 23.66
C VAL A 66 -8.58 23.75 24.03
N SER A 67 -8.91 22.76 23.21
CA SER A 67 -8.31 21.43 23.26
C SER A 67 -7.44 21.20 22.03
N CYS A 68 -6.75 20.07 21.95
CA CYS A 68 -6.06 19.67 20.73
C CYS A 68 -7.05 19.53 19.57
N ALA A 69 -8.22 18.95 19.83
CA ALA A 69 -9.28 18.74 18.84
C ALA A 69 -9.89 20.03 18.27
N THR A 70 -9.70 21.18 18.94
CA THR A 70 -10.17 22.48 18.46
C THR A 70 -9.46 22.89 17.17
N CYS A 71 -8.15 22.62 17.07
CA CYS A 71 -7.34 22.96 15.89
C CYS A 71 -7.03 21.74 15.02
N HIS A 72 -7.01 20.53 15.59
CA HIS A 72 -6.76 19.27 14.88
C HIS A 72 -8.02 18.41 14.86
N ASN A 73 -9.01 18.82 14.06
CA ASN A 73 -10.28 18.11 14.00
C ASN A 73 -10.12 16.86 13.12
N LEU A 74 -10.21 15.69 13.74
CA LEU A 74 -10.05 14.40 13.07
C LEU A 74 -11.14 14.11 12.03
N GLN A 75 -12.26 14.84 12.04
CA GLN A 75 -13.29 14.75 11.00
C GLN A 75 -12.92 15.54 9.74
N THR A 76 -11.92 16.42 9.82
CA THR A 76 -11.44 17.28 8.73
C THR A 76 -9.96 17.02 8.40
N ASN A 77 -9.45 15.82 8.72
CA ASN A 77 -8.04 15.42 8.56
C ASN A 77 -7.02 16.15 9.45
N GLY A 78 -7.46 16.67 10.60
CA GLY A 78 -6.59 17.31 11.58
C GLY A 78 -6.51 18.81 11.37
#